data_AF-A0A9Q3J217-F1
#
_entry.id   AF-A0A9Q3J217-F1
#
_cell.length_a   1.000
_cell.length_b   1.000
_cell.length_c   1.000
_cell.angle_alpha   90.00
_cell.angle_beta   90.00
_cell.angle_gamma   90.00
#
_symmetry.space_group_name_H-M   'P 1'
#
loop_
_entity.id
_entity.type
_entity.pdbx_description
1 polymer ?
#
loop_
_entity_poly.entity_id
_entity_poly.type
_entity_poly.pdbx_seq_one_letter_code
_entity_poly.pdbx_strand_id
1 'polypeptide(L)'
;MIRNFRLIRVIIWIWLSIYYFINSLPYSSINSINSFNSINSINQDEDDLNHLKLNSNSNSSILLANKNSSNSNQIFNLKNLEPDPQPDPHPDPDLDQEEEEDDDNDYEAYYYSKYGLIPKYVFAHVVAGNAQNYTKQDWISDIKTAQNAHIDAFAINIGTDLSNDHQLPIIYDSAKELGFKIFLSFDMVYYAYPASSKDIRDRVLKFAKHKAQFKYRGKTFLSTFSGETPSTYMDLNQNYTAAWCALKASLRGHGVETYFLPGWTGIKPSTSRCADGLLSWDAWPHHQNLSITSDQLTHNLTIQENIYFPDKASMLASRALNKTFAAPISPLFFKHLNPSEKDNYIYRSDDWMMVNRYTNLIKQDPSPEFIELLTWNDYGESHYLRDPQPSANLPLGIVSAHQYVDGFPHAAFLNLLAYFNQWYKNGEPPLVNQTTIYVWYRPHVKGAVATSDTLPAPAFANLTEDRIYAYIIPAPNSTVRSVRILSGYQVLEQALFTPNLTSPSVVSSNLCEIVEDPSNNNEAQVDGTGILLSAPLEPGNQLIELLGARGETIVSLQGKEVAALPEKYNFNYWSGSIAV
;
A
#
# COMPACT_ATOMS: atom_id res chain seq x y z
N MET A 1 -44.39 -43.97 -12.54
CA MET A 1 -43.21 -43.10 -12.43
C MET A 1 -43.57 -41.61 -12.41
N ILE A 2 -44.62 -41.18 -11.68
CA ILE A 2 -45.02 -39.75 -11.51
C ILE A 2 -45.38 -39.42 -10.03
N ARG A 3 -45.27 -40.38 -9.10
CA ARG A 3 -45.68 -40.19 -7.68
C ARG A 3 -44.54 -39.80 -6.72
N ASN A 4 -43.27 -39.88 -7.12
CA ASN A 4 -42.12 -39.60 -6.24
C ASN A 4 -41.58 -38.16 -6.32
N PHE A 5 -42.04 -37.33 -7.27
CA PHE A 5 -41.56 -35.93 -7.40
C PHE A 5 -42.28 -34.94 -6.47
N ARG A 6 -43.46 -35.27 -5.94
CA ARG A 6 -44.19 -34.40 -4.99
C ARG A 6 -43.67 -34.54 -3.55
N LEU A 7 -43.19 -35.71 -3.14
CA LEU A 7 -42.68 -35.93 -1.79
C LEU A 7 -41.32 -35.25 -1.55
N ILE A 8 -40.44 -35.25 -2.58
CA ILE A 8 -39.12 -34.62 -2.52
C ILE A 8 -39.24 -33.09 -2.48
N ARG A 9 -40.19 -32.49 -3.21
CA ARG A 9 -40.43 -31.04 -3.16
C ARG A 9 -40.97 -30.56 -1.82
N VAL A 10 -41.78 -31.36 -1.13
CA VAL A 10 -42.32 -31.01 0.21
C VAL A 10 -41.24 -31.12 1.29
N ILE A 11 -40.35 -32.10 1.21
CA ILE A 11 -39.23 -32.25 2.15
C ILE A 11 -38.20 -31.13 1.99
N ILE A 12 -37.91 -30.70 0.76
CA ILE A 12 -37.00 -29.57 0.47
C ILE A 12 -37.61 -28.23 0.96
N TRP A 13 -38.93 -28.05 0.82
CA TRP A 13 -39.61 -26.84 1.31
C TRP A 13 -39.67 -26.76 2.84
N ILE A 14 -39.89 -27.89 3.53
CA ILE A 14 -39.86 -27.97 5.00
C ILE A 14 -38.45 -27.70 5.54
N TRP A 15 -37.41 -28.22 4.88
CA TRP A 15 -36.01 -27.94 5.24
C TRP A 15 -35.61 -26.48 5.04
N LEU A 16 -36.01 -25.86 3.93
CA LEU A 16 -35.77 -24.44 3.67
C LEU A 16 -36.55 -23.54 4.64
N SER A 17 -37.77 -23.93 5.03
CA SER A 17 -38.59 -23.13 5.96
C SER A 17 -38.07 -23.19 7.40
N ILE A 18 -37.55 -24.35 7.84
CA ILE A 18 -36.90 -24.51 9.15
C ILE A 18 -35.55 -23.79 9.20
N TYR A 19 -34.78 -23.83 8.09
CA TYR A 19 -33.52 -23.10 7.97
C TYR A 19 -33.70 -21.58 8.02
N TYR A 20 -34.76 -21.04 7.40
CA TYR A 20 -35.07 -19.61 7.48
C TYR A 20 -35.62 -19.18 8.84
N PHE A 21 -36.40 -20.04 9.53
CA PHE A 21 -37.00 -19.72 10.84
C PHE A 21 -35.98 -19.75 11.99
N ILE A 22 -34.96 -20.62 11.92
CA ILE A 22 -33.88 -20.69 12.92
C ILE A 22 -32.91 -19.51 12.80
N ASN A 23 -32.75 -18.94 11.60
CA ASN A 23 -31.83 -17.82 11.35
C ASN A 23 -32.47 -16.42 11.50
N SER A 24 -33.74 -16.33 11.89
CA SER A 24 -34.49 -15.06 11.95
C SER A 24 -35.02 -14.68 13.34
N LEU A 25 -34.47 -15.21 14.43
CA LEU A 25 -34.85 -14.81 15.80
C LEU A 25 -33.67 -14.18 16.56
N PRO A 26 -33.88 -13.06 17.27
CA PRO A 26 -32.84 -12.43 18.09
C PRO A 26 -32.69 -13.19 19.40
N TYR A 27 -31.51 -13.76 19.65
CA TYR A 27 -31.22 -14.44 20.91
C TYR A 27 -30.71 -13.45 21.96
N SER A 28 -31.61 -13.03 22.84
CA SER A 28 -31.27 -12.54 24.19
C SER A 28 -31.80 -13.53 25.22
N SER A 29 -30.90 -13.98 26.11
CA SER A 29 -31.11 -14.61 27.42
C SER A 29 -31.98 -15.86 27.51
N ILE A 30 -31.36 -16.99 27.90
CA ILE A 30 -31.79 -17.83 29.04
C ILE A 30 -30.55 -18.57 29.55
N ASN A 31 -30.18 -18.27 30.79
CA ASN A 31 -29.29 -19.07 31.61
C ASN A 31 -30.15 -19.98 32.51
N SER A 32 -29.53 -21.05 33.01
CA SER A 32 -30.01 -21.96 34.07
C SER A 32 -30.91 -23.11 33.57
N ILE A 33 -30.80 -24.37 34.00
CA ILE A 33 -29.99 -25.00 35.05
C ILE A 33 -30.22 -26.53 34.92
N ASN A 34 -29.24 -27.32 35.39
CA ASN A 34 -29.34 -28.70 35.89
C ASN A 34 -29.59 -29.86 34.90
N SER A 35 -29.03 -31.06 35.08
CA SER A 35 -27.97 -31.65 35.94
C SER A 35 -28.10 -33.18 35.75
N PHE A 36 -27.17 -33.94 36.34
CA PHE A 36 -27.06 -35.40 36.49
C PHE A 36 -26.17 -36.07 35.44
N ASN A 37 -24.89 -36.29 35.75
CA ASN A 37 -24.29 -37.23 36.75
C ASN A 37 -23.72 -38.43 35.96
N SER A 38 -22.52 -38.95 36.21
CA SER A 38 -21.61 -38.77 37.35
C SER A 38 -20.35 -39.63 37.15
N ILE A 39 -19.20 -39.16 37.67
CA ILE A 39 -18.27 -39.88 38.60
C ILE A 39 -17.47 -41.06 37.98
N ASN A 40 -16.17 -41.28 38.25
CA ASN A 40 -15.12 -40.65 39.06
C ASN A 40 -13.79 -41.34 38.70
N SER A 41 -12.68 -40.62 38.78
CA SER A 41 -11.52 -40.88 39.65
C SER A 41 -10.27 -40.19 39.08
N ILE A 42 -9.21 -39.79 39.79
CA ILE A 42 -8.88 -39.46 41.19
C ILE A 42 -7.56 -38.65 41.08
N ASN A 43 -7.32 -37.74 42.03
CA ASN A 43 -6.13 -36.89 42.23
C ASN A 43 -4.78 -37.65 42.30
N GLN A 44 -3.66 -36.98 42.05
CA GLN A 44 -2.73 -36.50 43.11
C GLN A 44 -1.41 -35.90 42.54
N ASP A 45 -1.18 -34.63 42.90
CA ASP A 45 -0.06 -34.04 43.66
C ASP A 45 1.42 -34.27 43.34
N GLU A 46 2.09 -33.11 43.23
CA GLU A 46 3.35 -32.64 43.87
C GLU A 46 4.74 -33.17 43.49
N ASP A 47 5.59 -32.18 43.20
CA ASP A 47 6.99 -31.97 43.61
C ASP A 47 8.08 -33.00 43.23
N ASP A 48 9.12 -32.59 42.49
CA ASP A 48 10.30 -31.91 43.07
C ASP A 48 11.53 -31.87 42.12
N LEU A 49 12.25 -30.75 42.19
CA LEU A 49 13.71 -30.53 42.14
C LEU A 49 14.64 -31.14 41.05
N ASN A 50 15.28 -30.20 40.35
CA ASN A 50 16.74 -30.02 40.14
C ASN A 50 17.55 -30.79 39.07
N HIS A 51 18.27 -29.95 38.31
CA HIS A 51 19.63 -30.10 37.75
C HIS A 51 19.93 -31.23 36.75
N LEU A 52 20.35 -30.83 35.54
CA LEU A 52 21.62 -31.27 34.95
C LEU A 52 22.05 -30.39 33.75
N LYS A 53 23.22 -29.76 33.91
CA LYS A 53 24.06 -29.23 32.83
C LYS A 53 24.50 -30.36 31.91
N LEU A 54 24.55 -30.12 30.60
CA LEU A 54 25.48 -30.83 29.71
C LEU A 54 26.09 -29.86 28.68
N ASN A 55 27.39 -29.64 28.85
CA ASN A 55 28.33 -29.15 27.85
C ASN A 55 28.39 -30.14 26.66
N SER A 56 28.59 -29.64 25.45
CA SER A 56 29.63 -30.18 24.58
C SER A 56 30.10 -29.16 23.54
N ASN A 57 31.35 -28.70 23.72
CA ASN A 57 32.20 -28.20 22.65
C ASN A 57 32.61 -29.39 21.77
N SER A 58 32.67 -29.20 20.45
CA SER A 58 33.72 -29.82 19.64
C SER A 58 34.08 -28.95 18.44
N ASN A 59 35.34 -28.50 18.45
CA ASN A 59 36.07 -27.99 17.31
C ASN A 59 36.22 -29.07 16.25
N SER A 60 36.18 -28.72 14.97
CA SER A 60 37.15 -29.26 14.01
C SER A 60 37.33 -28.31 12.82
N SER A 61 38.58 -27.87 12.69
CA SER A 61 39.16 -27.14 11.57
C SER A 61 39.53 -28.15 10.48
N ILE A 62 39.31 -27.83 9.20
CA ILE A 62 40.03 -28.44 8.09
C ILE A 62 40.52 -27.33 7.15
N LEU A 63 41.83 -27.12 7.18
CA LEU A 63 42.65 -26.55 6.10
C LEU A 63 42.77 -27.58 4.98
N LEU A 64 42.69 -27.16 3.72
CA LEU A 64 43.54 -27.68 2.65
C LEU A 64 43.65 -26.65 1.52
N ALA A 65 44.88 -26.56 1.02
CA ALA A 65 45.46 -25.46 0.27
C ALA A 65 45.40 -25.65 -1.25
N ASN A 66 45.48 -24.51 -1.94
CA ASN A 66 46.19 -24.21 -3.20
C ASN A 66 46.40 -25.30 -4.26
N LYS A 67 45.99 -24.97 -5.51
CA LYS A 67 46.89 -25.10 -6.66
C LYS A 67 46.57 -24.12 -7.81
N ASN A 68 47.65 -23.52 -8.30
CA ASN A 68 47.84 -22.52 -9.35
C ASN A 68 47.35 -22.90 -10.76
N SER A 69 47.05 -21.87 -11.57
CA SER A 69 47.72 -21.48 -12.84
C SER A 69 46.78 -20.47 -13.54
N SER A 70 47.12 -19.32 -14.12
CA SER A 70 48.30 -18.52 -14.48
C SER A 70 48.06 -17.96 -15.90
N ASN A 71 48.35 -16.67 -16.07
CA ASN A 71 48.60 -15.91 -17.30
C ASN A 71 47.36 -15.46 -18.11
N SER A 72 47.26 -14.20 -18.55
CA SER A 72 48.34 -13.36 -19.09
C SER A 72 48.11 -11.85 -18.94
N ASN A 73 49.22 -11.14 -18.70
CA ASN A 73 49.39 -9.70 -18.86
C ASN A 73 49.31 -9.30 -20.34
N GLN A 74 48.66 -8.17 -20.65
CA GLN A 74 49.10 -7.31 -21.73
C GLN A 74 49.13 -5.84 -21.28
N ILE A 75 50.35 -5.33 -21.29
CA ILE A 75 50.74 -3.93 -21.19
C ILE A 75 50.56 -3.31 -22.57
N PHE A 76 49.88 -2.16 -22.69
CA PHE A 76 50.12 -1.24 -23.82
C PHE A 76 50.02 0.23 -23.41
N ASN A 77 51.20 0.87 -23.47
CA ASN A 77 51.55 2.24 -23.80
C ASN A 77 50.54 3.40 -23.64
N LEU A 78 50.94 4.32 -22.77
CA LEU A 78 50.72 5.76 -22.88
C LEU A 78 51.33 6.32 -24.18
N LYS A 79 50.52 6.99 -25.01
CA LYS A 79 50.91 8.20 -25.74
C LYS A 79 49.72 8.87 -26.44
N ASN A 80 49.73 10.20 -26.33
CA ASN A 80 49.09 11.23 -27.15
C ASN A 80 47.76 11.82 -26.64
N LEU A 81 47.93 12.99 -26.02
CA LEU A 81 46.99 14.11 -25.92
C LEU A 81 46.66 14.66 -27.31
N GLU A 82 45.40 15.04 -27.56
CA GLU A 82 44.94 16.25 -28.27
C GLU A 82 43.38 16.36 -28.21
N PRO A 83 42.77 17.54 -28.47
CA PRO A 83 41.77 18.13 -27.57
C PRO A 83 40.30 17.99 -28.02
N ASP A 84 39.41 18.36 -27.09
CA ASP A 84 37.95 18.48 -27.19
C ASP A 84 37.46 19.24 -28.45
N PRO A 85 36.38 18.79 -29.13
CA PRO A 85 35.71 19.60 -30.13
C PRO A 85 34.74 20.59 -29.46
N GLN A 86 34.86 21.86 -29.83
CA GLN A 86 33.91 22.93 -29.52
C GLN A 86 32.48 22.61 -30.03
N PRO A 87 31.42 23.14 -29.39
CA PRO A 87 30.05 23.01 -29.87
C PRO A 87 29.78 24.01 -31.01
N ASP A 88 29.22 23.52 -32.12
CA ASP A 88 28.72 24.34 -33.24
C ASP A 88 27.33 24.95 -32.91
N PRO A 89 26.95 26.08 -33.52
CA PRO A 89 25.91 26.98 -33.03
C PRO A 89 24.48 26.65 -33.50
N HIS A 90 23.53 27.16 -32.72
CA HIS A 90 22.07 27.23 -32.94
C HIS A 90 21.57 27.15 -34.39
N PRO A 91 20.49 26.38 -34.64
CA PRO A 91 19.64 26.62 -35.80
C PRO A 91 18.52 27.64 -35.50
N ASP A 92 18.25 28.42 -36.55
CA ASP A 92 17.25 29.46 -36.81
C ASP A 92 15.80 29.08 -36.38
N PRO A 93 14.96 30.01 -35.88
CA PRO A 93 13.58 29.73 -35.52
C PRO A 93 12.64 30.19 -36.64
N ASP A 94 12.32 29.31 -37.58
CA ASP A 94 11.11 29.46 -38.42
C ASP A 94 10.79 28.13 -39.10
N LEU A 95 10.07 27.26 -38.37
CA LEU A 95 9.29 26.18 -38.95
C LEU A 95 7.98 26.06 -38.17
N ASP A 96 6.90 26.11 -38.95
CA ASP A 96 5.50 26.07 -38.53
C ASP A 96 5.22 24.97 -37.52
N GLN A 97 4.62 25.32 -36.38
CA GLN A 97 4.10 24.38 -35.40
C GLN A 97 2.79 23.77 -35.92
N GLU A 98 2.89 22.66 -36.64
CA GLU A 98 1.85 21.63 -36.56
C GLU A 98 1.98 21.00 -35.16
N GLU A 99 0.90 21.04 -34.36
CA GLU A 99 0.82 20.33 -33.08
C GLU A 99 0.97 18.81 -33.35
N GLU A 100 2.20 18.29 -33.25
CA GLU A 100 2.43 16.85 -33.13
C GLU A 100 1.81 16.39 -31.81
N GLU A 101 0.68 15.69 -31.90
CA GLU A 101 0.09 14.96 -30.77
C GLU A 101 1.10 13.90 -30.32
N ASP A 102 1.73 14.08 -29.16
CA ASP A 102 2.57 13.07 -28.50
C ASP A 102 1.77 11.76 -28.34
N ASP A 103 2.01 10.77 -29.21
CA ASP A 103 1.51 9.42 -29.02
C ASP A 103 2.35 8.76 -27.92
N ASP A 104 1.73 8.46 -26.76
CA ASP A 104 2.38 7.82 -25.60
C ASP A 104 3.19 6.56 -25.98
N ASN A 105 2.87 5.92 -27.12
CA ASN A 105 3.60 4.79 -27.68
C ASN A 105 5.06 5.11 -28.06
N ASP A 106 5.33 6.33 -28.55
CA ASP A 106 6.68 6.74 -28.95
C ASP A 106 7.53 7.11 -27.74
N TYR A 107 6.94 7.61 -26.65
CA TYR A 107 7.67 7.99 -25.44
C TYR A 107 8.28 6.77 -24.71
N GLU A 108 7.53 5.67 -24.56
CA GLU A 108 8.04 4.45 -23.91
C GLU A 108 9.15 3.77 -24.71
N ALA A 109 8.97 3.66 -26.04
CA ALA A 109 9.96 3.10 -26.95
C ALA A 109 11.23 3.97 -27.02
N TYR A 110 11.06 5.29 -27.00
CA TYR A 110 12.15 6.27 -26.93
C TYR A 110 12.94 6.13 -25.62
N TYR A 111 12.28 6.09 -24.46
CA TYR A 111 12.98 5.98 -23.17
C TYR A 111 13.77 4.68 -23.03
N TYR A 112 13.17 3.57 -23.44
CA TYR A 112 13.83 2.27 -23.40
C TYR A 112 15.03 2.22 -24.36
N SER A 113 14.87 2.74 -25.58
CA SER A 113 15.95 2.77 -26.59
C SER A 113 17.09 3.73 -26.24
N LYS A 114 16.80 4.86 -25.57
CA LYS A 114 17.78 5.90 -25.24
C LYS A 114 18.49 5.67 -23.91
N TYR A 115 17.80 5.13 -22.90
CA TYR A 115 18.34 5.03 -21.54
C TYR A 115 18.43 3.59 -21.00
N GLY A 116 17.85 2.59 -21.68
CA GLY A 116 17.80 1.22 -21.18
C GLY A 116 17.00 1.06 -19.88
N LEU A 117 16.19 2.06 -19.52
CA LEU A 117 15.37 2.08 -18.30
C LEU A 117 13.92 1.71 -18.63
N ILE A 118 13.35 0.80 -17.83
CA ILE A 118 11.91 0.49 -17.88
C ILE A 118 11.16 1.64 -17.21
N PRO A 119 10.20 2.31 -17.89
CA PRO A 119 9.38 3.33 -17.28
C PRO A 119 8.67 2.80 -16.02
N LYS A 120 8.71 3.60 -14.96
CA LYS A 120 8.10 3.30 -13.67
C LYS A 120 6.85 4.18 -13.51
N TYR A 121 5.75 3.58 -13.10
CA TYR A 121 4.50 4.31 -12.93
C TYR A 121 3.94 4.18 -11.52
N VAL A 122 3.30 5.25 -11.06
CA VAL A 122 2.57 5.29 -9.80
C VAL A 122 1.09 5.45 -10.08
N PHE A 123 0.28 4.53 -9.57
CA PHE A 123 -1.17 4.59 -9.65
C PHE A 123 -1.74 4.90 -8.28
N ALA A 124 -2.95 5.48 -8.24
CA ALA A 124 -3.73 5.53 -7.01
C ALA A 124 -5.06 4.81 -7.21
N HIS A 125 -5.39 3.92 -6.27
CA HIS A 125 -6.62 3.16 -6.29
C HIS A 125 -7.79 4.03 -5.85
N VAL A 126 -8.84 4.12 -6.66
CA VAL A 126 -10.02 4.96 -6.40
C VAL A 126 -11.23 4.06 -6.23
N VAL A 127 -11.82 4.04 -5.04
CA VAL A 127 -13.11 3.40 -4.78
C VAL A 127 -14.21 4.26 -5.40
N ALA A 128 -14.72 3.85 -6.56
CA ALA A 128 -15.72 4.64 -7.29
C ALA A 128 -17.02 4.84 -6.49
N GLY A 129 -17.36 3.87 -5.62
CA GLY A 129 -18.48 3.94 -4.68
C GLY A 129 -18.44 5.16 -3.74
N ASN A 130 -17.24 5.64 -3.40
CA ASN A 130 -17.04 6.80 -2.53
C ASN A 130 -17.08 8.14 -3.31
N ALA A 131 -17.13 8.08 -4.64
CA ALA A 131 -17.18 9.23 -5.54
C ALA A 131 -18.47 9.27 -6.39
N GLN A 132 -19.51 8.53 -5.99
CA GLN A 132 -20.76 8.41 -6.79
C GLN A 132 -21.47 9.75 -7.02
N ASN A 133 -21.31 10.71 -6.11
CA ASN A 133 -21.90 12.05 -6.18
C ASN A 133 -20.91 13.11 -6.68
N TYR A 134 -19.71 12.73 -7.12
CA TYR A 134 -18.72 13.68 -7.62
C TYR A 134 -19.22 14.41 -8.87
N THR A 135 -18.94 15.70 -8.90
CA THR A 135 -19.08 16.54 -10.08
C THR A 135 -17.80 16.49 -10.92
N LYS A 136 -17.85 17.06 -12.13
CA LYS A 136 -16.65 17.27 -12.95
C LYS A 136 -15.57 18.07 -12.21
N GLN A 137 -15.97 19.06 -11.41
CA GLN A 137 -15.01 19.92 -10.68
C GLN A 137 -14.32 19.17 -9.54
N ASP A 138 -15.03 18.25 -8.87
CA ASP A 138 -14.43 17.37 -7.87
C ASP A 138 -13.37 16.48 -8.51
N TRP A 139 -13.66 15.87 -9.67
CA TRP A 139 -12.68 15.09 -10.42
C TRP A 139 -11.49 15.91 -10.91
N ILE A 140 -11.71 17.14 -11.42
CA ILE A 140 -10.62 18.04 -11.81
C ILE A 140 -9.71 18.38 -10.62
N SER A 141 -10.31 18.67 -9.45
CA SER A 141 -9.59 18.96 -8.22
C SER A 141 -8.71 17.78 -7.80
N ASP A 142 -9.27 16.58 -7.82
CA ASP A 142 -8.55 15.37 -7.42
C ASP A 142 -7.46 15.00 -8.41
N ILE A 143 -7.71 15.09 -9.73
CA ILE A 143 -6.71 14.83 -10.76
C ILE A 143 -5.53 15.80 -10.64
N LYS A 144 -5.78 17.10 -10.45
CA LYS A 144 -4.70 18.08 -10.23
C LYS A 144 -3.89 17.76 -8.98
N THR A 145 -4.56 17.35 -7.92
CA THR A 145 -3.90 16.95 -6.67
C THR A 145 -3.03 15.70 -6.90
N ALA A 146 -3.50 14.74 -7.69
CA ALA A 146 -2.76 13.53 -8.03
C ALA A 146 -1.54 13.82 -8.92
N GLN A 147 -1.68 14.70 -9.92
CA GLN A 147 -0.57 15.16 -10.76
C GLN A 147 0.53 15.83 -9.93
N ASN A 148 0.14 16.70 -8.98
CA ASN A 148 1.09 17.33 -8.04
C ASN A 148 1.78 16.31 -7.13
N ALA A 149 1.16 15.15 -6.89
CA ALA A 149 1.75 14.05 -6.15
C ALA A 149 2.52 13.06 -7.05
N HIS A 150 2.72 13.36 -8.33
CA HIS A 150 3.40 12.49 -9.31
C HIS A 150 2.75 11.12 -9.51
N ILE A 151 1.44 11.05 -9.34
CA ILE A 151 0.63 9.89 -9.72
C ILE A 151 0.36 9.99 -11.23
N ASP A 152 0.49 8.87 -11.93
CA ASP A 152 0.37 8.79 -13.40
C ASP A 152 -1.05 8.43 -13.85
N ALA A 153 -1.75 7.62 -13.06
CA ALA A 153 -3.11 7.22 -13.37
C ALA A 153 -3.95 6.89 -12.12
N PHE A 154 -5.26 7.01 -12.26
CA PHE A 154 -6.19 6.40 -11.30
C PHE A 154 -6.64 5.01 -11.76
N ALA A 155 -6.55 4.05 -10.83
CA ALA A 155 -7.13 2.72 -10.94
C ALA A 155 -8.57 2.77 -10.40
N ILE A 156 -9.56 2.91 -11.27
CA ILE A 156 -10.95 3.11 -10.85
C ILE A 156 -11.56 1.77 -10.51
N ASN A 157 -11.66 1.50 -9.22
CA ASN A 157 -12.28 0.33 -8.65
C ASN A 157 -13.79 0.39 -8.76
N ILE A 158 -14.35 -0.52 -9.55
CA ILE A 158 -15.79 -0.57 -9.83
C ILE A 158 -16.36 -1.95 -9.54
N GLY A 159 -17.53 -1.96 -8.90
CA GLY A 159 -18.47 -3.06 -8.95
C GLY A 159 -19.46 -2.89 -10.10
N THR A 160 -20.71 -3.27 -9.84
CA THR A 160 -21.82 -3.18 -10.81
C THR A 160 -22.77 -2.01 -10.55
N ASP A 161 -22.32 -1.00 -9.78
CA ASP A 161 -23.11 0.17 -9.41
C ASP A 161 -23.70 0.91 -10.61
N LEU A 162 -24.95 1.35 -10.50
CA LEU A 162 -25.64 2.11 -11.54
C LEU A 162 -24.99 3.47 -11.81
N SER A 163 -24.33 4.04 -10.80
CA SER A 163 -23.60 5.31 -10.89
C SER A 163 -22.44 5.25 -11.90
N ASN A 164 -21.90 4.08 -12.20
CA ASN A 164 -20.81 3.89 -13.15
C ASN A 164 -21.15 4.40 -14.56
N ASP A 165 -22.43 4.33 -14.97
CA ASP A 165 -22.84 4.79 -16.30
C ASP A 165 -22.72 6.31 -16.48
N HIS A 166 -22.77 7.06 -15.37
CA HIS A 166 -22.60 8.52 -15.33
C HIS A 166 -21.20 8.94 -14.89
N GLN A 167 -20.64 8.33 -13.84
CA GLN A 167 -19.34 8.72 -13.28
C GLN A 167 -18.17 8.37 -14.19
N LEU A 168 -18.17 7.20 -14.85
CA LEU A 168 -17.06 6.80 -15.71
C LEU A 168 -16.87 7.76 -16.92
N PRO A 169 -17.91 8.19 -17.65
CA PRO A 169 -17.73 9.25 -18.65
C PRO A 169 -17.11 10.54 -18.07
N ILE A 170 -17.63 11.03 -16.93
CA ILE A 170 -17.14 12.29 -16.33
C ILE A 170 -15.67 12.21 -15.95
N ILE A 171 -15.24 11.13 -15.30
CA ILE A 171 -13.85 11.00 -14.87
C ILE A 171 -12.90 10.86 -16.07
N TYR A 172 -13.26 10.09 -17.10
CA TYR A 172 -12.44 9.97 -18.32
C TYR A 172 -12.36 11.30 -19.07
N ASP A 173 -13.46 12.04 -19.20
CA ASP A 173 -13.48 13.37 -19.84
C ASP A 173 -12.65 14.39 -19.06
N SER A 174 -12.74 14.38 -17.72
CA SER A 174 -11.94 15.25 -16.85
C SER A 174 -10.45 14.93 -16.95
N ALA A 175 -10.09 13.65 -16.99
CA ALA A 175 -8.71 13.21 -17.15
C ALA A 175 -8.14 13.59 -18.52
N LYS A 176 -8.94 13.45 -19.58
CA LYS A 176 -8.55 13.89 -20.93
C LYS A 176 -8.26 15.40 -20.97
N GLU A 177 -9.09 16.22 -20.33
CA GLU A 177 -8.88 17.67 -20.27
C GLU A 177 -7.56 18.06 -19.59
N LEU A 178 -7.07 17.24 -18.66
CA LEU A 178 -5.85 17.50 -17.88
C LEU A 178 -4.64 16.67 -18.34
N GLY A 179 -4.76 15.88 -19.42
CA GLY A 179 -3.71 14.96 -19.87
C GLY A 179 -3.42 13.81 -18.90
N PHE A 180 -4.31 13.55 -17.94
CA PHE A 180 -4.16 12.49 -16.94
C PHE A 180 -4.72 11.16 -17.47
N LYS A 181 -4.28 10.04 -16.88
CA LYS A 181 -4.67 8.70 -17.33
C LYS A 181 -5.56 7.99 -16.31
N ILE A 182 -6.41 7.10 -16.82
CA ILE A 182 -7.41 6.33 -16.07
C ILE A 182 -7.39 4.90 -16.59
N PHE A 183 -7.52 3.92 -15.71
CA PHE A 183 -7.87 2.55 -16.12
C PHE A 183 -8.87 1.94 -15.16
N LEU A 184 -9.57 0.91 -15.64
CA LEU A 184 -10.57 0.20 -14.84
C LEU A 184 -9.89 -0.90 -14.00
N SER A 185 -10.19 -0.89 -12.71
CA SER A 185 -9.94 -1.98 -11.77
C SER A 185 -11.30 -2.62 -11.43
N PHE A 186 -11.52 -3.87 -11.81
CA PHE A 186 -12.80 -4.53 -11.53
C PHE A 186 -12.77 -5.16 -10.15
N ASP A 187 -13.68 -4.74 -9.26
CA ASP A 187 -13.89 -5.43 -7.99
C ASP A 187 -14.67 -6.71 -8.23
N MET A 188 -13.93 -7.82 -8.24
CA MET A 188 -14.47 -9.11 -8.63
C MET A 188 -15.51 -9.65 -7.66
N VAL A 189 -15.56 -9.14 -6.41
CA VAL A 189 -16.61 -9.49 -5.44
C VAL A 189 -18.00 -9.22 -6.02
N TYR A 190 -18.14 -8.17 -6.83
CA TYR A 190 -19.40 -7.81 -7.48
C TYR A 190 -19.64 -8.51 -8.83
N TYR A 191 -18.64 -9.23 -9.36
CA TYR A 191 -18.71 -9.97 -10.62
C TYR A 191 -18.87 -11.49 -10.43
N ALA A 192 -19.64 -11.88 -9.40
CA ALA A 192 -19.95 -13.26 -9.05
C ALA A 192 -21.29 -13.78 -9.63
N TYR A 193 -21.57 -13.52 -10.91
CA TYR A 193 -22.82 -13.92 -11.56
C TYR A 193 -22.62 -14.38 -13.02
N PRO A 194 -23.58 -15.11 -13.62
CA PRO A 194 -23.54 -15.43 -15.05
C PRO A 194 -23.62 -14.17 -15.91
N ALA A 195 -22.71 -14.02 -16.87
CA ALA A 195 -22.51 -12.86 -17.76
C ALA A 195 -21.57 -11.76 -17.25
N SER A 196 -20.93 -11.92 -16.08
CA SER A 196 -19.84 -11.04 -15.64
C SER A 196 -18.79 -10.79 -16.72
N SER A 197 -18.38 -11.82 -17.47
CA SER A 197 -17.35 -11.66 -18.52
C SER A 197 -17.83 -10.77 -19.66
N LYS A 198 -19.13 -10.82 -20.01
CA LYS A 198 -19.75 -9.95 -21.00
C LYS A 198 -19.80 -8.51 -20.49
N ASP A 199 -20.18 -8.30 -19.25
CA ASP A 199 -20.31 -6.96 -18.68
C ASP A 199 -18.95 -6.27 -18.56
N ILE A 200 -17.92 -7.01 -18.12
CA ILE A 200 -16.53 -6.53 -18.10
C ILE A 200 -16.07 -6.19 -19.52
N ARG A 201 -16.29 -7.09 -20.50
CA ARG A 201 -15.91 -6.84 -21.90
C ARG A 201 -16.54 -5.55 -22.42
N ASP A 202 -17.85 -5.41 -22.29
CA ASP A 202 -18.59 -4.28 -22.84
C ASP A 202 -18.13 -2.96 -22.19
N ARG A 203 -17.80 -2.98 -20.89
CA ARG A 203 -17.22 -1.84 -20.18
C ARG A 203 -15.83 -1.47 -20.70
N VAL A 204 -14.95 -2.46 -20.90
CA VAL A 204 -13.61 -2.22 -21.46
C VAL A 204 -13.71 -1.63 -22.87
N LEU A 205 -14.55 -2.20 -23.73
CA LEU A 205 -14.72 -1.72 -25.11
C LEU A 205 -15.21 -0.26 -25.17
N LYS A 206 -16.00 0.19 -24.18
CA LYS A 206 -16.48 1.58 -24.10
C LYS A 206 -15.34 2.59 -23.93
N PHE A 207 -14.29 2.25 -23.18
CA PHE A 207 -13.23 3.19 -22.80
C PHE A 207 -11.85 2.88 -23.43
N ALA A 208 -11.64 1.70 -24.02
CA ALA A 208 -10.35 1.28 -24.55
C ALA A 208 -9.72 2.26 -25.57
N LYS A 209 -10.55 3.01 -26.32
CA LYS A 209 -10.13 4.01 -27.31
C LYS A 209 -10.17 5.45 -26.78
N HIS A 210 -10.53 5.66 -25.52
CA HIS A 210 -10.57 6.98 -24.93
C HIS A 210 -9.14 7.52 -24.76
N LYS A 211 -8.91 8.82 -25.03
CA LYS A 211 -7.56 9.43 -24.94
C LYS A 211 -6.97 9.37 -23.52
N ALA A 212 -7.82 9.37 -22.50
CA ALA A 212 -7.42 9.22 -21.10
C ALA A 212 -7.23 7.76 -20.65
N GLN A 213 -7.49 6.75 -21.50
CA GLN A 213 -7.23 5.37 -21.11
C GLN A 213 -5.73 5.13 -20.95
N PHE A 214 -5.30 4.71 -19.76
CA PHE A 214 -3.92 4.29 -19.54
C PHE A 214 -3.62 3.07 -20.42
N LYS A 215 -2.52 3.16 -21.16
CA LYS A 215 -1.98 2.07 -21.96
C LYS A 215 -0.55 1.82 -21.50
N TYR A 216 -0.16 0.55 -21.52
CA TYR A 216 1.22 0.15 -21.26
C TYR A 216 1.67 -0.73 -22.41
N ARG A 217 2.82 -0.40 -23.03
CA ARG A 217 3.32 -1.07 -24.23
C ARG A 217 2.26 -1.13 -25.35
N GLY A 218 1.54 -0.03 -25.54
CA GLY A 218 0.46 0.12 -26.53
C GLY A 218 -0.83 -0.65 -26.26
N LYS A 219 -0.95 -1.36 -25.15
CA LYS A 219 -2.13 -2.17 -24.80
C LYS A 219 -2.98 -1.49 -23.74
N THR A 220 -4.31 -1.61 -23.85
CA THR A 220 -5.26 -1.12 -22.84
C THR A 220 -5.01 -1.79 -21.50
N PHE A 221 -4.62 -1.01 -20.50
CA PHE A 221 -4.31 -1.52 -19.17
C PHE A 221 -5.58 -1.79 -18.36
N LEU A 222 -5.63 -2.92 -17.65
CA LEU A 222 -6.75 -3.35 -16.82
C LEU A 222 -6.23 -4.06 -15.57
N SER A 223 -6.87 -3.84 -14.43
CA SER A 223 -6.60 -4.59 -13.19
C SER A 223 -7.89 -5.09 -12.53
N THR A 224 -7.73 -5.75 -11.39
CA THR A 224 -8.85 -6.21 -10.55
C THR A 224 -8.50 -6.05 -9.09
N PHE A 225 -9.52 -5.99 -8.25
CA PHE A 225 -9.43 -6.45 -6.87
C PHE A 225 -9.96 -7.89 -6.80
N SER A 226 -9.14 -8.81 -6.29
CA SER A 226 -9.39 -10.26 -6.31
C SER A 226 -9.72 -10.81 -7.73
N GLY A 227 -10.43 -11.93 -7.82
CA GLY A 227 -10.80 -12.62 -9.06
C GLY A 227 -10.23 -14.02 -9.22
N GLU A 228 -9.41 -14.47 -8.28
CA GLU A 228 -8.68 -15.75 -8.29
C GLU A 228 -9.42 -16.92 -7.65
N THR A 229 -10.65 -16.74 -7.16
CA THR A 229 -11.40 -17.83 -6.51
C THR A 229 -12.19 -18.67 -7.52
N PRO A 230 -11.89 -19.98 -7.66
CA PRO A 230 -12.60 -20.88 -8.57
C PRO A 230 -14.10 -20.98 -8.27
N SER A 231 -14.92 -21.01 -9.32
CA SER A 231 -16.38 -21.11 -9.25
C SER A 231 -17.09 -19.94 -8.56
N THR A 232 -16.38 -18.85 -8.30
CA THR A 232 -16.95 -17.66 -7.65
C THR A 232 -17.12 -16.52 -8.65
N TYR A 233 -16.08 -16.18 -9.39
CA TYR A 233 -16.06 -15.00 -10.26
C TYR A 233 -16.12 -15.38 -11.75
N MET A 234 -16.30 -14.39 -12.62
CA MET A 234 -16.24 -14.55 -14.09
C MET A 234 -17.11 -15.71 -14.60
N ASP A 235 -18.44 -15.52 -14.55
CA ASP A 235 -19.43 -16.53 -14.97
C ASP A 235 -19.40 -17.83 -14.13
N LEU A 236 -18.99 -17.73 -12.86
CA LEU A 236 -18.86 -18.86 -11.94
C LEU A 236 -17.91 -19.95 -12.47
N ASN A 237 -16.84 -19.54 -13.17
CA ASN A 237 -15.97 -20.49 -13.85
C ASN A 237 -15.02 -21.20 -12.88
N GLN A 238 -14.94 -22.54 -12.97
CA GLN A 238 -14.00 -23.35 -12.17
C GLN A 238 -12.53 -23.05 -12.49
N ASN A 239 -12.24 -22.52 -13.67
CA ASN A 239 -10.91 -22.11 -14.09
C ASN A 239 -10.91 -20.62 -14.43
N TYR A 240 -10.80 -19.80 -13.39
CA TYR A 240 -10.77 -18.33 -13.51
C TYR A 240 -9.70 -17.85 -14.49
N THR A 241 -8.52 -18.50 -14.52
CA THR A 241 -7.45 -18.17 -15.48
C THR A 241 -7.93 -18.36 -16.92
N ALA A 242 -8.52 -19.51 -17.24
CA ALA A 242 -9.07 -19.74 -18.59
C ALA A 242 -10.18 -18.75 -18.96
N ALA A 243 -11.02 -18.35 -18.00
CA ALA A 243 -12.05 -17.34 -18.21
C ALA A 243 -11.45 -15.98 -18.61
N TRP A 244 -10.40 -15.54 -17.93
CA TRP A 244 -9.68 -14.31 -18.28
C TRP A 244 -8.97 -14.42 -19.63
N CYS A 245 -8.37 -15.56 -19.97
CA CYS A 245 -7.83 -15.79 -21.32
C CYS A 245 -8.91 -15.65 -22.39
N ALA A 246 -10.10 -16.23 -22.18
CA ALA A 246 -11.20 -16.14 -23.12
C ALA A 246 -11.70 -14.69 -23.27
N LEU A 247 -11.80 -13.94 -22.16
CA LEU A 247 -12.13 -12.53 -22.18
C LEU A 247 -11.11 -11.71 -22.98
N LYS A 248 -9.80 -11.85 -22.71
CA LYS A 248 -8.75 -11.16 -23.48
C LYS A 248 -8.80 -11.52 -24.96
N ALA A 249 -9.03 -12.78 -25.30
CA ALA A 249 -9.19 -13.20 -26.70
C ALA A 249 -10.43 -12.56 -27.36
N SER A 250 -11.53 -12.45 -26.61
CA SER A 250 -12.74 -11.77 -27.08
C SER A 250 -12.51 -10.28 -27.33
N LEU A 251 -11.80 -9.59 -26.42
CA LEU A 251 -11.43 -8.18 -26.57
C LEU A 251 -10.52 -7.95 -27.79
N ARG A 252 -9.53 -8.83 -27.98
CA ARG A 252 -8.68 -8.81 -29.19
C ARG A 252 -9.50 -9.00 -30.47
N GLY A 253 -10.51 -9.88 -30.46
CA GLY A 253 -11.46 -10.04 -31.57
C GLY A 253 -12.24 -8.76 -31.92
N HIS A 254 -12.31 -7.80 -31.00
CA HIS A 254 -12.90 -6.46 -31.21
C HIS A 254 -11.83 -5.37 -31.44
N GLY A 255 -10.58 -5.76 -31.70
CA GLY A 255 -9.48 -4.83 -31.96
C GLY A 255 -8.91 -4.14 -30.71
N VAL A 256 -9.10 -4.71 -29.52
CA VAL A 256 -8.54 -4.19 -28.27
C VAL A 256 -7.54 -5.19 -27.69
N GLU A 257 -6.25 -4.86 -27.80
CA GLU A 257 -5.18 -5.56 -27.09
C GLU A 257 -5.12 -5.08 -25.64
N THR A 258 -4.96 -6.00 -24.69
CA THR A 258 -4.98 -5.68 -23.26
C THR A 258 -3.69 -6.05 -22.53
N TYR A 259 -3.31 -5.20 -21.58
CA TYR A 259 -2.33 -5.47 -20.56
C TYR A 259 -3.07 -5.74 -19.24
N PHE A 260 -3.07 -6.98 -18.78
CA PHE A 260 -3.87 -7.42 -17.64
C PHE A 260 -2.99 -7.67 -16.42
N LEU A 261 -3.22 -6.87 -15.38
CA LEU A 261 -2.48 -6.92 -14.12
C LEU A 261 -3.44 -7.13 -12.93
N PRO A 262 -3.93 -8.37 -12.69
CA PRO A 262 -4.92 -8.64 -11.64
C PRO A 262 -4.35 -8.54 -10.23
N GLY A 263 -5.18 -8.09 -9.29
CA GLY A 263 -4.95 -8.12 -7.84
C GLY A 263 -5.14 -9.50 -7.23
N TRP A 264 -4.50 -10.53 -7.79
CA TRP A 264 -4.56 -11.92 -7.33
C TRP A 264 -3.49 -12.21 -6.28
N THR A 265 -3.63 -11.55 -5.14
CA THR A 265 -2.72 -11.64 -4.00
C THR A 265 -2.51 -13.10 -3.56
N GLY A 266 -1.25 -13.45 -3.25
CA GLY A 266 -0.89 -14.81 -2.80
C GLY A 266 -0.90 -15.91 -3.87
N ILE A 267 -1.28 -15.63 -5.11
CA ILE A 267 -1.29 -16.63 -6.18
C ILE A 267 0.12 -16.86 -6.75
N LYS A 268 0.41 -18.13 -7.07
CA LYS A 268 1.66 -18.51 -7.77
C LYS A 268 1.67 -17.90 -9.18
N PRO A 269 2.65 -17.05 -9.54
CA PRO A 269 2.63 -16.38 -10.85
C PRO A 269 2.69 -17.35 -12.03
N SER A 270 3.26 -18.55 -11.85
CA SER A 270 3.33 -19.61 -12.87
C SER A 270 1.96 -20.20 -13.25
N THR A 271 0.94 -20.08 -12.40
CA THR A 271 -0.41 -20.56 -12.71
C THR A 271 -1.26 -19.51 -13.44
N SER A 272 -0.88 -18.23 -13.38
CA SER A 272 -1.63 -17.09 -13.91
C SER A 272 -1.28 -16.78 -15.37
N ARG A 273 -1.46 -17.74 -16.28
CA ARG A 273 -0.98 -17.66 -17.68
C ARG A 273 -1.52 -16.48 -18.51
N CYS A 274 -2.70 -15.97 -18.17
CA CYS A 274 -3.38 -14.93 -18.95
C CYS A 274 -3.06 -13.51 -18.46
N ALA A 275 -2.45 -13.39 -17.27
CA ALA A 275 -2.01 -12.14 -16.69
C ALA A 275 -0.65 -11.74 -17.29
N ASP A 276 -0.47 -10.46 -17.62
CA ASP A 276 0.81 -9.91 -18.09
C ASP A 276 1.71 -9.50 -16.92
N GLY A 277 1.10 -9.29 -15.74
CA GLY A 277 1.78 -9.12 -14.47
C GLY A 277 0.86 -9.44 -13.30
N LEU A 278 1.24 -9.08 -12.07
CA LEU A 278 0.39 -9.22 -10.89
C LEU A 278 0.42 -7.94 -10.06
N LEU A 279 -0.72 -7.63 -9.44
CA LEU A 279 -0.88 -6.62 -8.41
C LEU A 279 -0.99 -7.34 -7.06
N SER A 280 -0.32 -6.81 -6.04
CA SER A 280 -0.48 -7.25 -4.66
C SER A 280 -1.39 -6.28 -3.90
N TRP A 281 -2.14 -6.80 -2.94
CA TRP A 281 -2.89 -6.02 -1.93
C TRP A 281 -2.25 -6.09 -0.53
N ASP A 282 -1.14 -6.82 -0.39
CA ASP A 282 -0.44 -7.02 0.88
C ASP A 282 0.45 -5.81 1.22
N ALA A 283 -0.17 -4.65 1.46
CA ALA A 283 0.51 -3.43 1.89
C ALA A 283 0.93 -3.45 3.37
N TRP A 284 0.26 -4.28 4.17
CA TRP A 284 0.38 -4.32 5.62
C TRP A 284 0.86 -5.68 6.13
N PRO A 285 1.54 -5.73 7.28
CA PRO A 285 1.83 -6.96 7.99
C PRO A 285 0.56 -7.74 8.35
N HIS A 286 0.57 -9.05 8.12
CA HIS A 286 -0.53 -9.92 8.51
C HIS A 286 -0.64 -10.04 10.05
N HIS A 287 -1.87 -10.20 10.56
CA HIS A 287 -2.14 -10.35 12.00
C HIS A 287 -1.57 -11.63 12.62
N GLN A 288 -1.18 -12.59 11.79
CA GLN A 288 -0.60 -13.86 12.20
C GLN A 288 0.73 -14.04 11.47
N ASN A 289 1.68 -14.70 12.13
CA ASN A 289 2.89 -15.17 11.46
C ASN A 289 2.49 -15.98 10.24
N LEU A 290 2.84 -15.51 9.06
CA LEU A 290 2.64 -16.28 7.84
C LEU A 290 3.37 -17.61 7.99
N SER A 291 2.65 -18.71 7.82
CA SER A 291 3.29 -20.01 7.61
C SER A 291 3.99 -19.92 6.26
N ILE A 292 5.32 -19.94 6.27
CA ILE A 292 6.12 -20.00 5.04
C ILE A 292 5.70 -21.28 4.31
N THR A 293 4.89 -21.16 3.27
CA THR A 293 4.59 -22.32 2.43
C THR A 293 5.83 -22.61 1.59
N SER A 294 6.30 -23.87 1.64
CA SER A 294 7.49 -24.36 0.92
C SER A 294 7.51 -24.04 -0.57
N ASP A 295 6.37 -23.68 -1.14
CA ASP A 295 6.23 -23.46 -2.57
C ASP A 295 6.47 -22.00 -2.99
N GLN A 296 6.55 -21.06 -2.04
CA GLN A 296 7.02 -19.68 -2.27
C GLN A 296 8.53 -19.53 -2.01
N LEU A 297 9.15 -20.53 -1.38
CA LEU A 297 10.57 -20.65 -1.08
C LEU A 297 11.39 -21.02 -2.33
N THR A 298 11.49 -20.09 -3.28
CA THR A 298 12.64 -20.08 -4.22
C THR A 298 13.67 -19.03 -3.84
N HIS A 299 13.37 -18.20 -2.83
CA HIS A 299 14.22 -17.10 -2.39
C HIS A 299 14.43 -17.18 -0.87
N ASN A 300 15.66 -16.97 -0.41
CA ASN A 300 16.04 -16.92 1.01
C ASN A 300 15.45 -15.66 1.67
N LEU A 301 14.16 -15.66 2.00
CA LEU A 301 13.51 -14.59 2.76
C LEU A 301 13.56 -14.88 4.25
N THR A 302 13.90 -13.88 5.05
CA THR A 302 13.82 -13.96 6.52
C THR A 302 12.36 -13.87 6.99
N ILE A 303 12.09 -14.36 8.21
CA ILE A 303 10.77 -14.22 8.84
C ILE A 303 10.36 -12.75 8.92
N GLN A 304 11.29 -11.87 9.25
CA GLN A 304 11.07 -10.44 9.35
C GLN A 304 10.68 -9.83 7.99
N GLU A 305 11.43 -10.12 6.94
CA GLU A 305 11.08 -9.64 5.59
C GLU A 305 9.70 -10.11 5.14
N ASN A 306 9.31 -11.33 5.52
CA ASN A 306 7.99 -11.85 5.17
C ASN A 306 6.84 -11.17 5.94
N ILE A 307 7.11 -10.65 7.15
CA ILE A 307 6.12 -9.91 7.94
C ILE A 307 5.93 -8.51 7.37
N TYR A 308 7.02 -7.79 7.03
CA TYR A 308 6.95 -6.40 6.59
C TYR A 308 6.76 -6.24 5.06
N PHE A 309 7.17 -7.25 4.28
CA PHE A 309 7.06 -7.28 2.82
C PHE A 309 6.46 -8.61 2.36
N PRO A 310 5.17 -8.88 2.66
CA PRO A 310 4.56 -10.19 2.46
C PRO A 310 4.52 -10.62 0.98
N ASP A 311 4.59 -9.65 0.08
CA ASP A 311 4.50 -9.81 -1.36
C ASP A 311 5.85 -9.91 -2.06
N LYS A 312 6.97 -9.79 -1.34
CA LYS A 312 8.32 -9.84 -1.92
C LYS A 312 8.57 -11.15 -2.69
N ALA A 313 8.13 -12.28 -2.15
CA ALA A 313 8.23 -13.58 -2.84
C ALA A 313 7.46 -13.58 -4.16
N SER A 314 6.22 -13.07 -4.16
CA SER A 314 5.36 -12.97 -5.34
C SER A 314 5.93 -12.03 -6.40
N MET A 315 6.54 -10.93 -5.98
CA MET A 315 7.26 -10.00 -6.85
C MET A 315 8.44 -10.68 -7.54
N LEU A 316 9.33 -11.34 -6.77
CA LEU A 316 10.50 -12.04 -7.32
C LEU A 316 10.09 -13.18 -8.26
N ALA A 317 9.06 -13.95 -7.89
CA ALA A 317 8.53 -15.03 -8.72
C ALA A 317 7.89 -14.51 -10.03
N SER A 318 7.25 -13.33 -10.00
CA SER A 318 6.71 -12.69 -11.21
C SER A 318 7.84 -12.31 -12.16
N ARG A 319 8.91 -11.69 -11.64
CA ARG A 319 10.10 -11.32 -12.43
C ARG A 319 10.76 -12.52 -13.09
N ALA A 320 10.92 -13.64 -12.37
CA ALA A 320 11.48 -14.88 -12.91
C ALA A 320 10.69 -15.45 -14.11
N LEU A 321 9.45 -15.00 -14.31
CA LEU A 321 8.57 -15.38 -15.41
C LEU A 321 8.33 -14.25 -16.42
N ASN A 322 9.12 -13.17 -16.36
CA ASN A 322 8.97 -11.97 -17.19
C ASN A 322 7.57 -11.33 -17.08
N LYS A 323 6.98 -11.39 -15.89
CA LYS A 323 5.72 -10.74 -15.53
C LYS A 323 6.01 -9.48 -14.73
N THR A 324 5.37 -8.38 -15.07
CA THR A 324 5.49 -7.12 -14.31
C THR A 324 4.81 -7.23 -12.96
N PHE A 325 5.15 -6.33 -12.05
CA PHE A 325 4.57 -6.31 -10.71
C PHE A 325 4.11 -4.91 -10.30
N ALA A 326 2.91 -4.81 -9.72
CA ALA A 326 2.49 -3.63 -8.97
C ALA A 326 2.56 -3.91 -7.47
N ALA A 327 3.45 -3.19 -6.80
CA ALA A 327 3.59 -3.27 -5.36
C ALA A 327 2.69 -2.22 -4.70
N PRO A 328 1.87 -2.59 -3.69
CA PRO A 328 1.01 -1.65 -3.01
C PRO A 328 1.80 -0.80 -2.01
N ILE A 329 1.37 0.44 -1.77
CA ILE A 329 1.87 1.29 -0.68
C ILE A 329 0.66 1.88 0.05
N SER A 330 0.66 1.82 1.39
CA SER A 330 -0.39 2.41 2.21
C SER A 330 0.17 3.06 3.48
N PRO A 331 -0.39 4.19 3.96
CA PRO A 331 0.03 4.81 5.21
C PRO A 331 -0.43 4.04 6.46
N LEU A 332 -1.64 3.48 6.46
CA LEU A 332 -2.22 2.76 7.60
C LEU A 332 -3.37 1.83 7.16
N PHE A 333 -4.02 1.14 8.10
CA PHE A 333 -5.35 0.53 7.87
C PHE A 333 -6.17 0.54 9.15
N PHE A 334 -7.41 1.01 9.07
CA PHE A 334 -8.37 0.94 10.15
C PHE A 334 -9.80 0.93 9.63
N LYS A 335 -10.59 -0.04 10.05
CA LYS A 335 -12.02 -0.16 9.72
C LYS A 335 -12.84 -0.22 10.99
N HIS A 336 -13.97 0.48 11.02
CA HIS A 336 -14.85 0.56 12.21
C HIS A 336 -16.30 0.86 11.82
N LEU A 337 -16.90 -0.01 11.01
CA LEU A 337 -18.25 0.18 10.48
C LEU A 337 -19.29 -0.69 11.19
N ASN A 338 -18.93 -1.93 11.57
CA ASN A 338 -19.82 -2.93 12.17
C ASN A 338 -19.07 -3.77 13.22
N PRO A 339 -19.73 -4.40 14.21
CA PRO A 339 -19.04 -5.06 15.33
C PRO A 339 -18.26 -6.33 14.97
N SER A 340 -18.40 -6.85 13.75
CA SER A 340 -17.67 -8.03 13.30
C SER A 340 -16.19 -7.73 13.10
N GLU A 341 -15.31 -8.67 13.44
CA GLU A 341 -13.86 -8.56 13.20
C GLU A 341 -13.48 -8.41 11.72
N LYS A 342 -14.41 -8.63 10.78
CA LYS A 342 -14.23 -8.36 9.34
C LYS A 342 -14.55 -6.92 8.93
N ASP A 343 -15.20 -6.15 9.81
CA ASP A 343 -15.65 -4.77 9.61
C ASP A 343 -15.25 -3.83 10.77
N ASN A 344 -14.49 -4.34 11.73
CA ASN A 344 -13.96 -3.61 12.87
C ASN A 344 -12.59 -4.18 13.29
N TYR A 345 -11.53 -3.69 12.65
CA TYR A 345 -10.16 -4.18 12.83
C TYR A 345 -9.12 -3.18 12.35
N ILE A 346 -7.87 -3.38 12.76
CA ILE A 346 -6.70 -2.68 12.24
C ILE A 346 -5.73 -3.67 11.62
N TYR A 347 -4.95 -3.25 10.62
CA TYR A 347 -3.62 -3.83 10.40
C TYR A 347 -2.58 -2.99 11.14
N ARG A 348 -1.58 -3.65 11.72
CA ARG A 348 -0.46 -2.96 12.39
C ARG A 348 0.29 -2.10 11.37
N SER A 349 0.34 -0.79 11.61
CA SER A 349 0.91 0.21 10.69
C SER A 349 2.05 1.02 11.33
N ASP A 350 2.70 0.40 12.33
CA ASP A 350 3.78 0.92 13.16
C ASP A 350 5.16 0.86 12.48
N ASP A 351 6.22 1.25 13.19
CA ASP A 351 7.62 1.19 12.71
C ASP A 351 7.85 1.85 11.34
N TRP A 352 7.26 3.04 11.12
CA TRP A 352 7.34 3.76 9.85
C TRP A 352 7.07 2.88 8.62
N MET A 353 6.14 1.91 8.75
CA MET A 353 5.83 0.89 7.73
C MET A 353 5.80 1.44 6.30
N MET A 354 5.08 2.55 6.06
CA MET A 354 4.98 3.19 4.74
C MET A 354 6.35 3.60 4.18
N VAL A 355 7.18 4.27 4.99
CA VAL A 355 8.51 4.76 4.58
C VAL A 355 9.46 3.58 4.34
N ASN A 356 9.49 2.62 5.26
CA ASN A 356 10.32 1.43 5.15
C ASN A 356 9.95 0.59 3.93
N ARG A 357 8.66 0.49 3.62
CA ARG A 357 8.19 -0.20 2.42
C ARG A 357 8.54 0.50 1.13
N TYR A 358 8.31 1.80 1.05
CA TYR A 358 8.62 2.52 -0.19
C TYR A 358 10.12 2.51 -0.48
N THR A 359 10.96 2.79 0.52
CA THR A 359 12.42 2.73 0.38
C THR A 359 12.90 1.33 0.00
N ASN A 360 12.34 0.26 0.59
CA ASN A 360 12.68 -1.12 0.22
C ASN A 360 12.39 -1.40 -1.26
N LEU A 361 11.25 -0.94 -1.79
CA LEU A 361 10.85 -1.13 -3.19
C LEU A 361 11.74 -0.34 -4.16
N ILE A 362 12.11 0.89 -3.81
CA ILE A 362 13.03 1.73 -4.60
C ILE A 362 14.40 1.05 -4.71
N LYS A 363 14.90 0.47 -3.61
CA LYS A 363 16.20 -0.22 -3.53
C LYS A 363 16.21 -1.60 -4.19
N GLN A 364 15.07 -2.17 -4.56
CA GLN A 364 15.09 -3.44 -5.29
C GLN A 364 15.79 -3.24 -6.64
N ASP A 365 16.57 -4.24 -7.06
CA ASP A 365 17.23 -4.25 -8.35
C ASP A 365 16.75 -5.44 -9.20
N PRO A 366 15.95 -5.21 -10.27
CA PRO A 366 15.30 -3.93 -10.58
C PRO A 366 14.18 -3.61 -9.58
N SER A 367 13.73 -2.35 -9.52
CA SER A 367 12.51 -1.96 -8.79
C SER A 367 11.26 -2.50 -9.53
N PRO A 368 10.10 -2.68 -8.88
CA PRO A 368 8.87 -3.04 -9.61
C PRO A 368 8.54 -1.98 -10.66
N GLU A 369 7.80 -2.36 -11.72
CA GLU A 369 7.39 -1.45 -12.79
C GLU A 369 6.26 -0.52 -12.36
N PHE A 370 5.46 -0.94 -11.38
CA PHE A 370 4.31 -0.20 -10.91
C PHE A 370 4.30 -0.11 -9.37
N ILE A 371 3.82 1.02 -8.87
CA ILE A 371 3.34 1.20 -7.51
C ILE A 371 1.84 1.48 -7.59
N GLU A 372 1.05 0.85 -6.72
CA GLU A 372 -0.36 1.24 -6.52
C GLU A 372 -0.55 1.76 -5.09
N LEU A 373 -0.88 3.05 -4.97
CA LEU A 373 -1.16 3.67 -3.69
C LEU A 373 -2.56 3.24 -3.22
N LEU A 374 -2.60 2.63 -2.03
CA LEU A 374 -3.80 2.14 -1.36
C LEU A 374 -4.14 3.08 -0.21
N THR A 375 -5.09 4.00 -0.38
CA THR A 375 -5.87 4.30 -1.59
C THR A 375 -6.03 5.80 -1.75
N TRP A 376 -6.57 6.26 -2.88
CA TRP A 376 -6.94 7.66 -3.04
C TRP A 376 -8.04 8.07 -2.05
N ASN A 377 -9.12 7.30 -1.95
CA ASN A 377 -10.35 7.72 -1.29
C ASN A 377 -11.11 6.60 -0.54
N ASP A 378 -10.43 5.55 -0.06
CA ASP A 378 -11.11 4.56 0.79
C ASP A 378 -11.24 5.05 2.23
N TYR A 379 -12.35 5.71 2.49
CA TYR A 379 -12.68 6.26 3.80
C TYR A 379 -13.14 5.18 4.78
N GLY A 380 -13.66 4.05 4.30
CA GLY A 380 -14.17 2.98 5.16
C GLY A 380 -13.05 2.20 5.85
N GLU A 381 -11.89 2.14 5.21
CA GLU A 381 -10.71 1.40 5.68
C GLU A 381 -9.55 2.35 6.09
N SER A 382 -9.88 3.64 6.18
CA SER A 382 -9.04 4.76 6.66
C SER A 382 -7.76 5.03 5.87
N HIS A 383 -7.39 4.24 4.87
CA HIS A 383 -6.13 4.43 4.15
C HIS A 383 -6.21 5.39 2.95
N TYR A 384 -7.20 6.29 2.93
CA TYR A 384 -7.31 7.34 1.92
C TYR A 384 -6.11 8.30 1.96
N LEU A 385 -5.73 8.85 0.82
CA LEU A 385 -4.69 9.88 0.68
C LEU A 385 -5.28 11.25 0.36
N ARG A 386 -6.52 11.27 -0.16
CA ARG A 386 -7.29 12.47 -0.42
C ARG A 386 -8.33 12.63 0.67
N ASP A 387 -8.25 13.72 1.43
CA ASP A 387 -9.28 14.09 2.38
C ASP A 387 -10.65 14.20 1.68
N PRO A 388 -11.76 13.81 2.33
CA PRO A 388 -13.06 13.80 1.68
C PRO A 388 -13.48 15.15 1.10
N GLN A 389 -13.82 15.14 -0.19
CA GLN A 389 -14.57 16.24 -0.80
C GLN A 389 -15.96 16.35 -0.16
N PRO A 390 -16.58 17.55 -0.16
CA PRO A 390 -17.95 17.71 0.33
C PRO A 390 -19.00 16.79 -0.35
N SER A 391 -18.74 16.39 -1.60
CA SER A 391 -19.58 15.48 -2.39
C SER A 391 -19.21 14.00 -2.22
N ALA A 392 -18.22 13.67 -1.39
CA ALA A 392 -17.81 12.29 -1.15
C ALA A 392 -18.92 11.49 -0.46
N ASN A 393 -19.06 10.23 -0.87
CA ASN A 393 -20.02 9.29 -0.30
C ASN A 393 -19.29 8.36 0.67
N LEU A 394 -19.15 8.77 1.93
CA LEU A 394 -18.44 7.97 2.93
C LEU A 394 -19.25 6.73 3.33
N PRO A 395 -18.60 5.57 3.53
CA PRO A 395 -19.28 4.34 3.95
C PRO A 395 -20.06 4.49 5.27
N LEU A 396 -21.20 3.81 5.33
CA LEU A 396 -22.09 3.79 6.49
C LEU A 396 -22.45 2.34 6.84
N GLY A 397 -22.04 1.89 8.03
CA GLY A 397 -22.52 0.68 8.68
C GLY A 397 -23.44 1.04 9.85
N ILE A 398 -23.29 0.34 10.98
CA ILE A 398 -23.84 0.81 12.27
C ILE A 398 -23.20 2.14 12.68
N VAL A 399 -21.91 2.31 12.34
CA VAL A 399 -21.14 3.54 12.49
C VAL A 399 -20.83 4.11 11.11
N SER A 400 -20.86 5.44 10.99
CA SER A 400 -20.45 6.15 9.77
C SER A 400 -18.95 6.40 9.76
N ALA A 401 -18.31 6.27 8.59
CA ALA A 401 -16.89 6.59 8.43
C ALA A 401 -16.54 8.06 8.79
N HIS A 402 -17.50 8.98 8.67
CA HIS A 402 -17.34 10.37 9.17
C HIS A 402 -16.81 10.43 10.61
N GLN A 403 -17.20 9.47 11.46
CA GLN A 403 -16.83 9.48 12.88
C GLN A 403 -15.33 9.26 13.14
N TYR A 404 -14.60 8.68 12.19
CA TYR A 404 -13.15 8.46 12.29
C TYR A 404 -12.32 9.12 11.19
N VAL A 405 -12.97 9.68 10.18
CA VAL A 405 -12.34 10.40 9.06
C VAL A 405 -12.33 11.91 9.31
N ASP A 406 -13.41 12.47 9.86
CA ASP A 406 -13.51 13.93 10.03
C ASP A 406 -12.47 14.43 11.06
N GLY A 407 -11.63 15.37 10.63
CA GLY A 407 -10.54 15.91 11.47
C GLY A 407 -9.30 15.03 11.57
N PHE A 408 -9.11 14.11 10.61
CA PHE A 408 -7.93 13.27 10.42
C PHE A 408 -7.35 13.48 9.01
N PRO A 409 -6.73 14.65 8.73
CA PRO A 409 -6.24 14.95 7.40
C PRO A 409 -5.07 14.05 7.03
N HIS A 410 -5.02 13.58 5.79
CA HIS A 410 -3.97 12.73 5.22
C HIS A 410 -3.12 13.43 4.15
N ALA A 411 -3.29 14.75 3.98
CA ALA A 411 -2.48 15.55 3.08
C ALA A 411 -0.97 15.46 3.37
N ALA A 412 -0.55 15.30 4.63
CA ALA A 412 0.86 15.11 4.97
C ALA A 412 1.40 13.76 4.47
N PHE A 413 0.60 12.68 4.53
CA PHE A 413 0.96 11.41 3.91
C PHE A 413 1.09 11.56 2.39
N LEU A 414 0.12 12.19 1.73
CA LEU A 414 0.19 12.39 0.27
C LEU A 414 1.42 13.19 -0.15
N ASN A 415 1.76 14.25 0.58
CA ASN A 415 2.95 15.06 0.30
C ASN A 415 4.25 14.28 0.52
N LEU A 416 4.32 13.44 1.56
CA LEU A 416 5.47 12.56 1.79
C LEU A 416 5.57 11.49 0.69
N LEU A 417 4.46 10.90 0.28
CA LEU A 417 4.43 9.95 -0.84
C LEU A 417 4.81 10.61 -2.16
N ALA A 418 4.48 11.89 -2.38
CA ALA A 418 4.92 12.63 -3.57
C ALA A 418 6.45 12.70 -3.69
N TYR A 419 7.15 12.89 -2.57
CA TYR A 419 8.62 12.81 -2.51
C TYR A 419 9.13 11.42 -2.92
N PHE A 420 8.53 10.35 -2.36
CA PHE A 420 8.91 8.98 -2.71
C PHE A 420 8.53 8.58 -4.14
N ASN A 421 7.42 9.09 -4.68
CA ASN A 421 6.99 8.85 -6.06
C ASN A 421 8.03 9.40 -7.03
N GLN A 422 8.54 10.62 -6.80
CA GLN A 422 9.64 11.18 -7.60
C GLN A 422 10.91 10.35 -7.47
N TRP A 423 11.29 9.99 -6.25
CA TRP A 423 12.48 9.16 -6.02
C TRP A 423 12.36 7.82 -6.75
N TYR A 424 11.24 7.13 -6.58
CA TYR A 424 10.97 5.86 -7.25
C TYR A 424 11.16 5.96 -8.76
N LYS A 425 10.58 6.98 -9.39
CA LYS A 425 10.62 7.20 -10.84
C LYS A 425 12.02 7.56 -11.35
N ASN A 426 12.74 8.41 -10.61
CA ASN A 426 14.04 8.93 -11.04
C ASN A 426 15.22 8.05 -10.61
N GLY A 427 15.03 7.15 -9.64
CA GLY A 427 16.10 6.37 -9.02
C GLY A 427 16.91 7.13 -7.97
N GLU A 428 16.75 8.45 -7.90
CA GLU A 428 17.41 9.33 -6.94
C GLU A 428 16.41 10.21 -6.18
N PRO A 429 16.64 10.48 -4.89
CA PRO A 429 15.76 11.29 -4.07
C PRO A 429 15.72 12.74 -4.58
N PRO A 430 14.53 13.37 -4.67
CA PRO A 430 14.44 14.75 -5.15
C PRO A 430 15.03 15.72 -4.12
N LEU A 431 15.62 16.81 -4.60
CA LEU A 431 16.13 17.88 -3.74
C LEU A 431 14.96 18.63 -3.08
N VAL A 432 15.02 18.80 -1.76
CA VAL A 432 14.07 19.67 -1.03
C VAL A 432 14.74 21.00 -0.67
N ASN A 433 14.01 22.09 -0.87
CA ASN A 433 14.48 23.45 -0.57
C ASN A 433 14.19 23.88 0.87
N GLN A 434 13.31 23.16 1.57
CA GLN A 434 12.92 23.43 2.95
C GLN A 434 13.07 22.16 3.77
N THR A 435 13.52 22.32 5.02
CA THR A 435 13.50 21.20 5.95
C THR A 435 12.06 20.93 6.34
N THR A 436 11.57 19.74 6.02
CA THR A 436 10.17 19.38 6.26
C THR A 436 10.11 18.20 7.21
N ILE A 437 9.27 18.31 8.25
CA ILE A 437 8.90 17.17 9.09
C ILE A 437 7.46 16.75 8.76
N TYR A 438 7.26 15.45 8.63
CA TYR A 438 5.95 14.80 8.52
C TYR A 438 5.74 14.00 9.80
N VAL A 439 4.57 14.11 10.41
CA VAL A 439 4.25 13.49 11.71
C VAL A 439 2.90 12.79 11.61
N TRP A 440 2.77 11.62 12.20
CA TRP A 440 1.50 10.91 12.31
C TRP A 440 1.38 10.06 13.58
N TYR A 441 0.16 9.95 14.09
CA TYR A 441 -0.14 9.19 15.31
C TYR A 441 -1.66 8.99 15.53
N ARG A 442 -2.01 8.10 16.47
CA ARG A 442 -3.39 7.82 16.88
C ARG A 442 -3.93 8.86 17.89
N PRO A 443 -5.24 9.14 17.89
CA PRO A 443 -5.85 10.14 18.77
C PRO A 443 -6.01 9.67 20.22
N HIS A 444 -5.61 8.45 20.56
CA HIS A 444 -5.59 7.90 21.91
C HIS A 444 -4.63 6.70 21.96
N VAL A 445 -4.20 6.31 23.16
CA VAL A 445 -3.41 5.10 23.37
C VAL A 445 -4.24 3.84 23.11
N LYS A 446 -3.61 2.71 22.72
CA LYS A 446 -4.30 1.48 22.30
C LYS A 446 -5.15 0.86 23.40
N GLY A 447 -4.74 1.05 24.65
CA GLY A 447 -5.44 0.53 25.83
C GLY A 447 -6.54 1.46 26.36
N ALA A 448 -6.77 2.63 25.76
CA ALA A 448 -7.82 3.53 26.21
C ALA A 448 -9.19 2.89 26.00
N VAL A 449 -10.08 3.03 26.98
CA VAL A 449 -11.45 2.49 26.90
C VAL A 449 -12.38 3.60 26.43
N ALA A 450 -13.05 3.38 25.30
CA ALA A 450 -14.01 4.34 24.79
C ALA A 450 -15.24 4.45 25.69
N THR A 451 -15.69 5.67 25.98
CA THR A 451 -16.75 5.93 26.97
C THR A 451 -18.16 5.77 26.42
N SER A 452 -18.34 5.90 25.10
CA SER A 452 -19.65 5.96 24.45
C SER A 452 -19.72 5.30 23.07
N ASP A 453 -18.73 4.45 22.75
CA ASP A 453 -18.74 3.74 21.48
C ASP A 453 -19.83 2.65 21.44
N THR A 454 -20.51 2.55 20.31
CA THR A 454 -21.52 1.52 20.07
C THR A 454 -20.89 0.21 19.59
N LEU A 455 -19.65 0.24 19.13
CA LEU A 455 -18.90 -0.92 18.68
C LEU A 455 -17.84 -1.33 19.72
N PRO A 456 -17.46 -2.63 19.77
CA PRO A 456 -16.34 -3.06 20.60
C PRO A 456 -15.02 -2.48 20.10
N ALA A 457 -13.98 -2.57 20.93
CA ALA A 457 -12.62 -2.26 20.51
C ALA A 457 -12.27 -3.04 19.23
N PRO A 458 -11.59 -2.42 18.25
CA PRO A 458 -11.24 -3.09 17.01
C PRO A 458 -10.41 -4.35 17.24
N ALA A 459 -10.66 -5.38 16.43
CA ALA A 459 -9.82 -6.56 16.44
C ALA A 459 -8.37 -6.18 16.12
N PHE A 460 -7.42 -6.88 16.74
CA PHE A 460 -5.97 -6.67 16.60
C PHE A 460 -5.45 -5.31 17.10
N ALA A 461 -6.26 -4.51 17.79
CA ALA A 461 -5.84 -3.25 18.42
C ALA A 461 -4.68 -3.39 19.42
N ASN A 462 -4.42 -4.59 19.95
CA ASN A 462 -3.30 -4.86 20.84
C ASN A 462 -1.94 -4.96 20.11
N LEU A 463 -1.95 -5.20 18.80
CA LEU A 463 -0.73 -5.38 17.99
C LEU A 463 -0.01 -4.07 17.67
N THR A 464 -0.70 -2.93 17.78
CA THR A 464 -0.09 -1.62 17.51
C THR A 464 0.69 -1.07 18.70
N GLU A 465 1.49 -0.03 18.49
CA GLU A 465 2.31 0.62 19.52
C GLU A 465 1.82 2.03 19.83
N ASP A 466 2.01 2.47 21.07
CA ASP A 466 1.69 3.83 21.50
C ASP A 466 2.88 4.74 21.18
N ARG A 467 3.07 5.04 19.90
CA ARG A 467 4.11 5.95 19.41
C ARG A 467 3.57 7.06 18.51
N ILE A 468 4.28 8.18 18.53
CA ILE A 468 4.25 9.22 17.51
C ILE A 468 5.39 8.92 16.56
N TYR A 469 5.09 8.84 15.26
CA TYR A 469 6.10 8.64 14.23
C TYR A 469 6.29 9.93 13.44
N ALA A 470 7.52 10.20 13.05
CA ALA A 470 7.87 11.30 12.20
C ALA A 470 8.99 10.95 11.22
N TYR A 471 8.97 11.61 10.06
CA TYR A 471 10.01 11.56 9.04
C TYR A 471 10.43 12.99 8.68
N ILE A 472 11.71 13.28 8.79
CA ILE A 472 12.26 14.61 8.49
C ILE A 472 13.11 14.53 7.23
N ILE A 473 12.87 15.44 6.30
CA ILE A 473 13.69 15.62 5.10
C ILE A 473 14.45 16.95 5.28
N PRO A 474 15.76 16.92 5.60
CA PRO A 474 16.55 18.12 5.75
C PRO A 474 16.86 18.77 4.39
N ALA A 475 16.75 20.09 4.30
CA ALA A 475 17.33 20.85 3.20
C ALA A 475 18.85 21.03 3.39
N PRO A 476 19.65 21.14 2.30
CA PRO A 476 21.11 21.24 2.39
C PRO A 476 21.65 22.36 3.29
N ASN A 477 20.93 23.49 3.37
CA ASN A 477 21.33 24.66 4.16
C ASN A 477 20.44 24.86 5.40
N SER A 478 19.87 23.78 5.93
CA SER A 478 18.96 23.86 7.06
C SER A 478 19.57 24.53 8.29
N THR A 479 18.83 25.47 8.88
CA THR A 479 19.12 26.04 10.21
C THR A 479 18.56 25.18 11.35
N VAL A 480 17.77 24.16 11.04
CA VAL A 480 17.21 23.23 12.03
C VAL A 480 18.35 22.38 12.59
N ARG A 481 18.38 22.25 13.92
CA ARG A 481 19.39 21.50 14.69
C ARG A 481 18.78 20.50 15.64
N SER A 482 17.49 20.59 15.93
CA SER A 482 16.77 19.53 16.62
C SER A 482 15.28 19.57 16.34
N VAL A 483 14.62 18.44 16.61
CA VAL A 483 13.17 18.36 16.78
C VAL A 483 12.87 18.14 18.25
N ARG A 484 11.80 18.77 18.73
CA ARG A 484 11.22 18.50 20.04
C ARG A 484 9.74 18.13 19.88
N ILE A 485 9.33 17.01 20.47
CA ILE A 485 7.94 16.55 20.53
C ILE A 485 7.49 16.63 21.99
N LEU A 486 6.35 17.29 22.22
CA LEU A 486 5.79 17.50 23.55
C LEU A 486 4.35 17.00 23.63
N SER A 487 3.95 16.53 24.82
CA SER A 487 2.56 16.44 25.24
C SER A 487 2.31 17.37 26.42
N GLY A 488 1.49 18.41 26.20
CA GLY A 488 1.35 19.51 27.14
C GLY A 488 2.68 20.23 27.38
N TYR A 489 3.19 20.17 28.61
CA TYR A 489 4.51 20.72 28.97
C TYR A 489 5.62 19.66 29.04
N GLN A 490 5.28 18.38 28.90
CA GLN A 490 6.23 17.28 28.97
C GLN A 490 6.93 17.13 27.61
N VAL A 491 8.26 17.15 27.62
CA VAL A 491 9.05 16.74 26.46
C VAL A 491 9.01 15.21 26.39
N LEU A 492 8.43 14.70 25.31
CA LEU A 492 8.36 13.26 25.03
C LEU A 492 9.63 12.78 24.32
N GLU A 493 10.14 13.61 23.41
CA GLU A 493 11.36 13.31 22.66
C GLU A 493 12.07 14.61 22.26
N GLN A 494 13.41 14.59 22.23
CA GLN A 494 14.21 15.66 21.66
C GLN A 494 15.42 15.08 20.92
N ALA A 495 15.31 15.02 19.60
CA ALA A 495 16.36 14.52 18.73
C ALA A 495 17.24 15.67 18.23
N LEU A 496 18.55 15.59 18.47
CA LEU A 496 19.54 16.48 17.87
C LEU A 496 19.85 16.00 16.44
N PHE A 497 19.98 16.94 15.51
CA PHE A 497 20.54 16.70 14.20
C PHE A 497 21.98 17.14 14.22
N THR A 498 22.91 16.21 14.02
CA THR A 498 24.29 16.61 13.76
C THR A 498 24.35 17.19 12.34
N PRO A 499 24.66 18.49 12.15
CA PRO A 499 24.95 18.99 10.82
C PRO A 499 26.28 18.38 10.41
N ASN A 500 26.25 17.23 9.74
CA ASN A 500 27.44 16.74 9.07
C ASN A 500 27.71 17.75 7.94
N LEU A 501 28.78 18.54 8.11
CA LEU A 501 29.21 19.66 7.25
C LEU A 501 29.65 19.25 5.83
N THR A 502 29.13 18.14 5.33
CA THR A 502 29.35 17.64 3.96
C THR A 502 28.04 17.11 3.41
N SER A 503 27.08 18.00 3.14
CA SER A 503 26.15 17.77 2.04
C SER A 503 26.77 18.35 0.79
N PRO A 504 27.41 17.49 -0.01
CA PRO A 504 27.17 17.54 -1.43
C PRO A 504 26.57 16.20 -1.84
N SER A 505 25.66 16.23 -2.82
CA SER A 505 25.51 15.13 -3.76
C SER A 505 26.90 14.59 -4.10
N VAL A 506 27.32 13.43 -3.55
CA VAL A 506 28.48 12.58 -3.93
C VAL A 506 28.71 11.50 -2.86
N VAL A 507 28.47 10.24 -3.26
CA VAL A 507 29.29 9.05 -3.03
C VAL A 507 29.88 8.86 -1.62
N SER A 508 29.10 8.31 -0.66
CA SER A 508 29.58 7.27 0.26
C SER A 508 28.43 6.70 1.11
N SER A 509 28.55 5.41 1.42
CA SER A 509 27.49 4.49 1.87
C SER A 509 27.04 4.61 3.34
N ASN A 510 27.19 5.76 4.01
CA ASN A 510 26.91 5.89 5.45
C ASN A 510 26.10 7.16 5.80
N LEU A 511 24.88 7.32 5.29
CA LEU A 511 24.02 8.49 5.56
C LEU A 511 22.68 8.10 6.18
N CYS A 512 22.73 7.63 7.43
CA CYS A 512 21.56 7.21 8.19
C CYS A 512 21.84 7.38 9.70
N GLU A 513 21.17 8.31 10.39
CA GLU A 513 21.15 8.37 11.86
C GLU A 513 19.73 8.03 12.32
N ILE A 514 19.55 6.87 12.95
CA ILE A 514 18.35 6.57 13.73
C ILE A 514 18.54 7.27 15.06
N VAL A 515 17.63 8.18 15.42
CA VAL A 515 17.56 8.69 16.80
C VAL A 515 16.48 7.89 17.51
N GLU A 516 16.91 6.78 18.11
CA GLU A 516 16.05 5.81 18.81
C GLU A 516 16.30 5.81 20.33
N ASP A 517 15.24 5.44 21.05
CA ASP A 517 15.31 4.81 22.37
C ASP A 517 15.88 3.38 22.19
N PRO A 518 17.03 3.03 22.80
CA PRO A 518 17.78 1.78 22.57
C PRO A 518 17.09 0.48 23.05
N SER A 519 15.80 0.52 23.37
CA SER A 519 15.01 -0.63 23.85
C SER A 519 14.37 -1.49 22.76
N ASN A 520 14.49 -1.12 21.48
CA ASN A 520 13.84 -1.84 20.38
C ASN A 520 14.85 -2.57 19.47
N ASN A 521 14.61 -3.85 19.18
CA ASN A 521 15.44 -4.69 18.30
C ASN A 521 15.01 -4.56 16.83
N ASN A 522 14.44 -3.43 16.43
CA ASN A 522 13.86 -3.25 15.11
C ASN A 522 14.94 -2.80 14.13
N GLU A 523 15.36 -3.71 13.23
CA GLU A 523 16.21 -3.38 12.09
C GLU A 523 15.42 -2.53 11.07
N ALA A 524 15.14 -1.27 11.40
CA ALA A 524 14.79 -0.29 10.38
C ALA A 524 16.03 -0.08 9.49
N GLN A 525 16.07 -0.74 8.33
CA GLN A 525 17.12 -0.50 7.34
C GLN A 525 16.90 0.86 6.68
N VAL A 526 17.55 1.85 7.29
CA VAL A 526 17.56 3.27 6.97
C VAL A 526 18.05 3.55 5.53
N ASP A 527 17.50 4.58 4.88
CA ASP A 527 17.95 5.07 3.57
C ASP A 527 18.12 6.59 3.49
N GLY A 528 19.35 7.06 3.69
CA GLY A 528 20.06 7.94 2.75
C GLY A 528 19.73 9.43 2.74
N THR A 529 18.49 9.86 3.01
CA THR A 529 18.11 11.28 2.87
C THR A 529 17.23 11.86 3.96
N GLY A 530 16.52 11.03 4.73
CA GLY A 530 15.62 11.52 5.77
C GLY A 530 15.89 10.87 7.12
N ILE A 531 15.34 11.47 8.16
CA ILE A 531 15.56 11.09 9.56
C ILE A 531 14.25 10.51 10.10
N LEU A 532 14.32 9.27 10.57
CA LEU A 532 13.23 8.60 11.27
C LEU A 532 13.26 9.04 12.73
N LEU A 533 12.14 9.54 13.24
CA LEU A 533 11.97 9.97 14.62
C LEU A 533 10.72 9.36 15.23
N SER A 534 10.80 8.85 16.46
CA SER A 534 9.64 8.38 17.20
C SER A 534 9.64 8.95 18.61
N ALA A 535 8.45 9.14 19.17
CA ALA A 535 8.25 9.51 20.57
C ALA A 535 7.17 8.63 21.20
N PRO A 536 7.13 8.45 22.53
CA PRO A 536 5.98 7.85 23.20
C PRO A 536 4.68 8.62 22.88
N LEU A 537 3.55 7.92 22.72
CA LEU A 537 2.24 8.54 22.56
C LEU A 537 1.59 8.70 23.94
N GLU A 538 1.53 9.93 24.44
CA GLU A 538 0.96 10.25 25.76
C GLU A 538 -0.26 11.17 25.63
N PRO A 539 -1.31 11.00 26.46
CA PRO A 539 -2.45 11.90 26.48
C PRO A 539 -2.07 13.37 26.68
N GLY A 540 -2.78 14.27 25.99
CA GLY A 540 -2.58 15.71 26.04
C GLY A 540 -2.40 16.36 24.66
N ASN A 541 -2.17 17.67 24.69
CA ASN A 541 -1.95 18.47 23.48
C ASN A 541 -0.57 18.21 22.91
N GLN A 542 -0.52 17.72 21.66
CA GLN A 542 0.75 17.43 21.01
C GLN A 542 1.32 18.69 20.36
N LEU A 543 2.59 18.99 20.61
CA LEU A 543 3.32 20.08 19.97
C LEU A 543 4.62 19.56 19.39
N ILE A 544 4.88 19.86 18.12
CA ILE A 544 6.10 19.48 17.42
C ILE A 544 6.84 20.75 17.04
N GLU A 545 8.11 20.85 17.39
CA GLU A 545 8.92 22.05 17.16
C GLU A 545 10.20 21.71 16.42
N LEU A 546 10.50 22.48 15.38
CA LEU A 546 11.81 22.52 14.75
C LEU A 546 12.63 23.62 15.43
N LEU A 547 13.78 23.24 15.99
CA LEU A 547 14.60 24.12 16.81
C LEU A 547 15.91 24.49 16.12
N GLY A 548 16.40 25.70 16.40
CA GLY A 548 17.68 26.20 15.93
C GLY A 548 18.86 25.80 16.81
N ALA A 549 20.05 26.30 16.46
CA ALA A 549 21.31 25.95 17.15
C ALA A 549 21.36 26.36 18.62
N ARG A 550 20.52 27.31 19.07
CA ARG A 550 20.44 27.74 20.47
C ARG A 550 19.23 27.14 21.19
N GLY A 551 18.54 26.17 20.57
CA GLY A 551 17.32 25.56 21.09
C GLY A 551 16.10 26.46 20.99
N GLU A 552 16.17 27.56 20.23
CA GLU A 552 15.01 28.41 19.96
C GLU A 552 14.05 27.73 18.98
N THR A 553 12.75 27.86 19.22
CA THR A 553 11.72 27.38 18.27
C THR A 553 11.77 28.23 17.01
N ILE A 554 12.11 27.60 15.89
CA ILE A 554 12.06 28.23 14.57
C ILE A 554 10.62 28.19 14.05
N VAL A 555 10.01 27.01 14.11
CA VAL A 555 8.61 26.79 13.71
C VAL A 555 8.00 25.67 14.54
N SER A 556 6.69 25.73 14.76
CA SER A 556 5.95 24.70 15.49
C SER A 556 4.67 24.27 14.77
N LEU A 557 4.33 23.00 14.94
CA LEU A 557 3.13 22.36 14.44
C LEU A 557 2.28 21.93 15.65
N GLN A 558 1.07 22.50 15.74
CA GLN A 558 0.08 22.05 16.70
C GLN A 558 -0.55 20.75 16.18
N GLY A 559 -0.32 19.66 16.90
CA GLY A 559 -0.94 18.37 16.61
C GLY A 559 -2.36 18.28 17.15
N LYS A 560 -3.06 17.21 16.76
CA LYS A 560 -4.31 16.77 17.38
C LYS A 560 -4.07 16.33 18.83
N GLU A 561 -4.97 16.69 19.73
CA GLU A 561 -4.94 16.22 21.12
C GLU A 561 -5.08 14.68 21.18
N VAL A 562 -4.32 14.07 22.08
CA VAL A 562 -4.41 12.64 22.39
C VAL A 562 -5.31 12.48 23.61
N ALA A 563 -6.46 11.84 23.42
CA ALA A 563 -7.43 11.64 24.48
C ALA A 563 -7.02 10.50 25.42
N ALA A 564 -7.08 10.75 26.73
CA ALA A 564 -6.93 9.69 27.74
C ALA A 564 -8.17 8.77 27.79
N LEU A 565 -9.34 9.33 27.53
CA LEU A 565 -10.65 8.66 27.53
C LEU A 565 -11.41 9.10 26.27
N PRO A 566 -11.20 8.44 25.12
CA PRO A 566 -11.88 8.81 23.90
C PRO A 566 -13.39 8.52 24.01
N GLU A 567 -14.22 9.30 23.33
CA GLU A 567 -15.66 9.00 23.26
C GLU A 567 -15.92 7.73 22.44
N LYS A 568 -15.11 7.51 21.38
CA LYS A 568 -15.18 6.41 20.42
C LYS A 568 -13.78 5.91 20.08
N TYR A 569 -13.64 4.62 19.78
CA TYR A 569 -12.41 4.07 19.27
C TYR A 569 -12.12 4.66 17.89
N ASN A 570 -10.91 5.20 17.73
CA ASN A 570 -10.44 5.67 16.45
C ASN A 570 -8.95 5.37 16.31
N PHE A 571 -8.64 4.42 15.43
CA PHE A 571 -7.27 4.04 15.09
C PHE A 571 -6.81 4.62 13.75
N ASN A 572 -7.59 5.54 13.16
CA ASN A 572 -7.12 6.37 12.06
C ASN A 572 -5.99 7.28 12.57
N TYR A 573 -5.04 7.61 11.69
CA TYR A 573 -3.91 8.45 12.06
C TYR A 573 -4.23 9.90 11.75
N TRP A 574 -4.01 10.78 12.74
CA TRP A 574 -3.87 12.18 12.40
C TRP A 574 -2.50 12.34 11.74
N SER A 575 -2.42 13.08 10.63
CA SER A 575 -1.15 13.42 10.00
C SER A 575 -1.00 14.94 9.87
N GLY A 576 0.24 15.41 10.01
CA GLY A 576 0.58 16.81 9.86
C GLY A 576 1.99 16.97 9.32
N SER A 577 2.27 18.14 8.75
CA SER A 577 3.61 18.48 8.29
C SER A 577 3.89 19.95 8.49
N ILE A 578 5.17 20.29 8.65
CA ILE A 578 5.64 21.67 8.67
C ILE A 578 7.02 21.78 8.03
N ALA A 579 7.23 22.85 7.28
CA ALA A 579 8.44 23.10 6.52
C ALA A 579 9.05 24.46 6.91
N VAL A 580 10.37 24.56 6.89
CA VAL A 580 11.12 25.80 7.11
C VAL A 580 12.25 25.99 6.10
#